data_AF-A0A957CLN7-F1
#
_entry.id   AF-A0A957CLN7-F1
#
_cell.length_a   1.000
_cell.length_b   1.000
_cell.length_c   1.000
_cell.angle_alpha   90.00
_cell.angle_beta   90.00
_cell.angle_gamma   90.00
#
_symmetry.space_group_name_H-M   'P 1'
#
loop_
_entity.id
_entity.type
_entity.pdbx_description
1 polymer ?
#
loop_
_entity_poly.entity_id
_entity_poly.type
_entity_poly.pdbx_seq_one_letter_code
_entity_poly.pdbx_strand_id
1 'polypeptide(L)'
;MQTINAEENRTVTEIGGEETAVSSPPHRNRWEPITTAILLLILLLAAYFRFSGLNWDASYHLHPDERFLTIVGSALRGAPDPITYLKTSESPLNPYNVGQTFFVYGN
;
A
#
# COMPACT_ATOMS: atom_id res chain seq x y z
N MET A 1 -17.64 -67.34 59.41
CA MET A 1 -16.81 -66.14 59.14
C MET A 1 -17.72 -65.16 58.41
N GLN A 2 -17.94 -63.99 59.02
CA GLN A 2 -19.02 -62.99 58.83
C GLN A 2 -19.23 -62.48 57.39
N THR A 3 -20.44 -62.66 56.84
CA THR A 3 -21.55 -61.69 56.57
C THR A 3 -21.44 -60.85 55.29
N ILE A 4 -22.22 -61.27 54.29
CA ILE A 4 -22.97 -60.42 53.34
C ILE A 4 -23.67 -59.27 54.07
N ASN A 5 -23.65 -58.06 53.49
CA ASN A 5 -24.74 -57.06 53.55
C ASN A 5 -24.57 -56.05 52.41
N ALA A 6 -25.58 -56.02 51.54
CA ALA A 6 -25.81 -54.94 50.60
C ALA A 6 -26.56 -53.81 51.31
N GLU A 7 -26.27 -52.58 50.87
CA GLU A 7 -27.16 -51.41 50.88
C GLU A 7 -27.41 -50.73 52.23
N GLU A 8 -26.64 -49.65 52.49
CA GLU A 8 -27.18 -48.50 53.20
C GLU A 8 -26.84 -47.22 52.44
N ASN A 9 -27.89 -46.45 52.22
CA ASN A 9 -28.03 -45.36 51.30
C ASN A 9 -27.76 -44.05 52.07
N ARG A 10 -27.16 -43.05 51.39
CA ARG A 10 -27.18 -41.61 51.71
C ARG A 10 -26.27 -41.13 52.85
N THR A 11 -25.13 -40.56 52.44
CA THR A 11 -24.81 -39.18 52.84
C THR A 11 -24.44 -38.40 51.59
N VAL A 12 -25.44 -37.71 51.03
CA VAL A 12 -25.20 -36.51 50.25
C VAL A 12 -24.51 -35.54 51.19
N THR A 13 -23.19 -35.44 51.08
CA THR A 13 -22.48 -34.27 51.56
C THR A 13 -22.07 -33.50 50.32
N GLU A 14 -23.01 -32.67 49.84
CA GLU A 14 -22.65 -31.46 49.12
C GLU A 14 -21.68 -30.69 50.02
N ILE A 15 -20.40 -30.77 49.68
CA ILE A 15 -19.43 -29.78 50.07
C ILE A 15 -18.90 -29.23 48.76
N GLY A 16 -19.51 -28.12 48.36
CA GLY A 16 -19.03 -27.28 47.27
C GLY A 16 -17.57 -26.93 47.54
N GLY A 17 -16.68 -27.65 46.88
CA GLY A 17 -15.31 -27.22 46.69
C GLY A 17 -15.33 -26.27 45.50
N GLU A 18 -15.20 -24.98 45.75
CA GLU A 18 -14.73 -24.05 44.73
C GLU A 18 -13.48 -24.65 44.10
N GLU A 19 -13.60 -25.10 42.86
CA GLU A 19 -12.45 -25.33 42.00
C GLU A 19 -11.83 -23.95 41.78
N THR A 20 -10.93 -23.54 42.68
CA THR A 20 -10.18 -22.31 42.54
C THR A 20 -9.31 -22.48 41.31
N ALA A 21 -9.82 -22.07 40.15
CA ALA A 21 -9.08 -21.95 38.93
C ALA A 21 -7.93 -20.97 39.19
N VAL A 22 -6.75 -21.50 39.52
CA VAL A 22 -5.52 -20.73 39.62
C VAL A 22 -5.23 -20.25 38.21
N SER A 23 -5.69 -19.04 37.88
CA SER A 23 -5.44 -18.41 36.59
C SER A 23 -3.93 -18.19 36.47
N SER A 24 -3.28 -18.90 35.53
CA SER A 24 -1.89 -18.63 35.18
C SER A 24 -1.71 -17.16 34.81
N PRO A 25 -0.66 -16.47 35.29
CA PRO A 25 -0.44 -15.08 34.97
C PRO A 25 -0.28 -14.94 33.45
N PRO A 26 -0.80 -13.85 32.84
CA PRO A 26 -0.67 -13.64 31.40
C PRO A 26 0.80 -13.62 31.01
N HIS A 27 1.19 -14.48 30.06
CA HIS A 27 2.53 -14.52 29.51
C HIS A 27 2.76 -13.29 28.62
N ARG A 28 3.19 -12.19 29.25
CA ARG A 28 3.60 -10.96 28.56
C ARG A 28 4.90 -11.21 27.79
N ASN A 29 4.78 -11.32 26.47
CA ASN A 29 5.93 -11.39 25.60
C ASN A 29 6.67 -10.04 25.61
N ARG A 30 7.92 -10.04 26.06
CA ARG A 30 8.73 -8.81 26.24
C ARG A 30 9.02 -8.06 24.93
N TRP A 31 8.79 -8.71 23.79
CA TRP A 31 9.04 -8.19 22.45
C TRP A 31 7.83 -7.51 21.82
N GLU A 32 6.61 -7.69 22.35
CA GLU A 32 5.38 -7.01 21.89
C GLU A 32 5.53 -5.49 21.74
N PRO A 33 6.11 -4.74 22.71
CA PRO A 33 6.24 -3.29 22.54
C PRO A 33 7.19 -2.92 21.40
N ILE A 34 8.24 -3.71 21.17
CA ILE A 34 9.21 -3.47 20.09
C ILE A 34 8.56 -3.76 18.73
N THR A 35 7.87 -4.90 18.60
CA THR A 35 7.12 -5.26 17.39
C THR A 35 6.09 -4.19 17.06
N THR A 36 5.32 -3.75 18.06
CA THR A 36 4.31 -2.69 17.89
C THR A 36 4.95 -1.37 17.46
N ALA A 37 6.07 -0.97 18.07
CA ALA A 37 6.78 0.25 17.71
C ALA A 37 7.32 0.20 16.27
N ILE A 38 7.89 -0.93 15.84
CA ILE A 38 8.36 -1.12 14.46
C ILE A 38 7.19 -1.07 13.48
N LEU A 39 6.07 -1.73 13.79
CA LEU A 39 4.88 -1.68 12.94
C LEU A 39 4.37 -0.25 12.79
N LEU A 40 4.26 0.49 13.89
CA LEU A 40 3.85 1.90 13.87
C LEU A 40 4.81 2.74 13.04
N LEU A 41 6.12 2.54 13.18
CA LEU A 41 7.12 3.24 12.36
C LEU A 41 6.93 2.97 10.87
N ILE A 42 6.73 1.71 10.48
CA ILE A 42 6.48 1.34 9.08
C ILE A 42 5.22 2.01 8.56
N LEU A 43 4.13 1.98 9.32
CA LEU A 43 2.86 2.60 8.94
C LEU A 43 3.01 4.13 8.79
N LEU A 44 3.74 4.77 9.70
CA LEU A 44 4.03 6.21 9.61
C LEU A 44 4.88 6.54 8.38
N LEU A 45 5.89 5.72 8.06
CA LEU A 45 6.74 5.93 6.91
C LEU A 45 5.98 5.72 5.60
N ALA A 46 5.14 4.69 5.54
CA ALA A 46 4.24 4.43 4.41
C ALA A 46 3.25 5.60 4.22
N ALA A 47 2.65 6.09 5.31
CA ALA A 47 1.78 7.26 5.27
C ALA A 47 2.52 8.49 4.76
N TYR A 48 3.73 8.75 5.25
CA TYR A 48 4.57 9.85 4.79
C TYR A 48 4.79 9.81 3.28
N PHE A 49 5.24 8.68 2.72
CA PHE A 49 5.43 8.55 1.27
C PHE A 49 4.11 8.63 0.49
N ARG A 50 3.00 8.12 1.04
CA ARG A 50 1.68 8.15 0.39
C ARG A 50 1.13 9.56 0.20
N PHE A 51 1.43 10.46 1.15
CA PHE A 51 0.95 11.84 1.16
C PHE A 51 2.01 12.87 0.74
N SER A 52 3.24 12.44 0.50
CA SER A 52 4.29 13.29 -0.08
C SER A 52 4.06 13.47 -1.57
N GLY A 53 4.15 14.72 -2.05
CA GLY A 53 4.02 15.02 -3.48
C GLY A 53 2.62 14.82 -4.07
N LEU A 54 1.55 14.90 -3.26
CA LEU A 54 0.17 14.79 -3.76
C LEU A 54 -0.13 15.80 -4.88
N ASN A 55 0.42 17.01 -4.80
CA ASN A 55 0.31 18.03 -5.82
C ASN A 55 1.39 17.90 -6.91
N TRP A 56 1.64 16.67 -7.37
CA TRP A 56 2.67 16.36 -8.38
C TRP A 56 2.45 17.09 -9.71
N ASP A 57 1.20 17.49 -9.97
CA ASP A 57 0.79 18.22 -11.16
C ASP A 57 0.46 19.70 -10.89
N ALA A 58 0.84 20.26 -9.74
CA ALA A 58 0.67 21.69 -9.43
C ALA A 58 -0.73 22.29 -9.72
N SER A 59 -1.80 21.48 -9.55
CA SER A 59 -3.20 21.85 -9.84
C SER A 59 -3.52 22.13 -11.31
N TYR A 60 -2.68 21.70 -12.25
CA TYR A 60 -2.99 21.74 -13.69
C TYR A 60 -4.11 20.76 -14.07
N HIS A 61 -4.39 19.74 -13.24
CA HIS A 61 -5.46 18.74 -13.43
C HIS A 61 -5.40 18.06 -14.80
N LEU A 62 -4.22 18.01 -15.42
CA LEU A 62 -4.04 17.37 -16.71
C LEU A 62 -3.95 15.88 -16.50
N HIS A 63 -4.66 15.12 -17.33
CA HIS A 63 -4.42 13.69 -17.38
C HIS A 63 -2.97 13.42 -17.82
N PRO A 64 -2.31 12.33 -17.37
CA PRO A 64 -0.90 12.07 -17.70
C PRO A 64 -0.58 12.07 -19.20
N ASP A 65 -1.53 11.67 -20.04
CA ASP A 65 -1.47 11.69 -21.50
C ASP A 65 -1.64 13.11 -22.08
N GLU A 66 -2.51 13.94 -21.51
CA GLU A 66 -2.66 15.35 -21.89
C GLU A 66 -1.40 16.17 -21.55
N ARG A 67 -0.81 15.90 -20.39
CA ARG A 67 0.49 16.47 -20.01
C ARG A 67 1.59 16.03 -20.96
N PHE A 68 1.59 14.78 -21.40
CA PHE A 68 2.53 14.29 -22.42
C PHE A 68 2.39 15.07 -23.72
N LEU A 69 1.17 15.29 -24.23
CA LEU A 69 0.95 16.11 -25.43
C LEU A 69 1.42 17.55 -25.25
N THR A 70 1.24 18.13 -24.06
CA THR A 70 1.74 19.47 -23.73
C THR A 70 3.27 19.53 -23.77
N ILE A 71 3.95 18.53 -23.19
CA ILE A 71 5.42 18.42 -23.23
C ILE A 71 5.90 18.34 -24.68
N VAL A 72 5.33 17.43 -25.48
CA VAL A 72 5.71 17.25 -26.88
C VAL A 72 5.44 18.53 -27.67
N GLY A 73 4.23 19.10 -27.56
CA GLY A 73 3.84 20.33 -28.25
C GLY A 73 4.74 21.52 -27.89
N SER A 74 5.15 21.64 -26.62
CA SER A 74 6.07 22.70 -26.17
C SER A 74 7.50 22.56 -26.72
N ALA A 75 7.90 21.36 -27.14
CA ALA A 75 9.20 21.09 -27.74
C ALA A 75 9.22 21.34 -29.25
N LEU A 76 8.06 21.31 -29.92
CA LEU A 76 7.95 21.54 -31.36
C LEU A 76 8.35 22.97 -31.73
N ARG A 77 8.96 23.12 -32.90
CA ARG A 77 9.36 24.43 -33.45
C ARG A 77 8.75 24.61 -34.84
N GLY A 78 8.47 25.86 -35.22
CA GLY A 78 7.98 26.18 -36.54
C GLY A 78 8.97 25.75 -37.63
N ALA A 79 8.46 25.21 -38.74
CA ALA A 79 9.28 24.90 -39.91
C ALA A 79 9.68 26.21 -40.62
N PRO A 80 10.93 26.30 -41.11
CA PRO A 80 11.42 27.51 -41.79
C PRO A 80 10.74 27.75 -43.15
N ASP A 81 10.27 26.70 -43.80
CA ASP A 81 9.60 26.75 -45.10
C ASP A 81 8.68 25.53 -45.33
N PRO A 82 7.78 25.60 -46.33
CA PRO A 82 6.84 24.51 -46.62
C PRO A 82 7.50 23.21 -47.09
N ILE A 83 8.69 23.27 -47.67
CA ILE A 83 9.40 22.06 -48.12
C ILE A 83 9.95 21.33 -46.90
N THR A 84 10.60 22.02 -45.97
CA THR A 84 11.04 21.43 -44.70
C THR A 84 9.87 20.95 -43.85
N TYR A 85 8.71 21.62 -43.88
CA TYR A 85 7.49 21.11 -43.25
C TYR A 85 7.12 19.71 -43.74
N LEU A 86 7.13 19.49 -45.07
CA LEU A 86 6.77 18.21 -45.69
C LEU A 86 7.87 17.16 -45.61
N LYS A 87 9.11 17.55 -45.31
CA LYS A 87 10.23 16.63 -45.11
C LYS A 87 10.26 16.11 -43.67
N THR A 88 9.59 15.00 -43.44
CA THR A 88 9.48 14.34 -42.14
C THR A 88 10.82 14.14 -41.40
N SER A 89 11.90 13.78 -42.12
CA SER A 89 13.22 13.55 -41.53
C SER A 89 13.96 14.81 -41.08
N GLU A 90 13.51 15.99 -41.50
CA GLU A 90 14.15 17.28 -41.19
C GLU A 90 13.22 18.22 -40.41
N SER A 91 11.90 18.04 -40.53
CA SER A 91 10.89 18.95 -40.00
C SER A 91 10.98 19.11 -38.47
N PRO A 92 11.16 20.33 -37.94
CA PRO A 92 11.13 20.59 -36.49
C PRO A 92 9.73 20.41 -35.86
N LEU A 93 8.72 20.19 -36.69
CA LEU A 93 7.36 19.81 -36.26
C LEU A 93 7.19 18.30 -36.09
N ASN A 94 8.18 17.50 -36.48
CA ASN A 94 8.23 16.08 -36.14
C ASN A 94 8.82 15.93 -34.73
N PRO A 95 8.09 15.36 -33.74
CA PRO A 95 8.58 15.12 -32.38
C PRO A 95 9.94 14.40 -32.33
N TYR A 96 10.19 13.49 -33.28
CA TYR A 96 11.45 12.75 -33.40
C TYR A 96 12.66 13.66 -33.67
N ASN A 97 12.46 14.82 -34.31
CA ASN A 97 13.53 15.78 -34.62
C ASN A 97 13.77 16.80 -33.50
N VAL A 98 12.97 16.78 -32.42
CA VAL A 98 13.13 17.67 -31.25
C VAL A 98 13.38 16.91 -29.94
N GLY A 99 13.83 15.65 -30.04
CA GLY A 99 14.21 14.83 -28.88
C GLY A 99 13.05 14.10 -28.21
N GLN A 100 11.85 14.13 -28.81
CA GLN A 100 10.66 13.39 -28.34
C GLN A 100 10.50 12.10 -29.15
N THR A 101 11.37 11.11 -28.91
CA THR A 101 11.44 9.86 -29.70
C THR A 101 10.37 8.82 -29.35
N PHE A 102 9.60 9.05 -28.30
CA PHE A 102 8.52 8.17 -27.84
C PHE A 102 7.13 8.69 -28.26
N PHE A 103 6.98 9.18 -29.49
CA PHE A 103 5.69 9.69 -29.97
C PHE A 103 4.96 8.63 -30.81
N VAL A 104 3.92 8.01 -30.24
CA VAL A 104 3.29 6.80 -30.81
C VAL A 104 2.44 7.04 -32.06
N TYR A 105 2.12 8.29 -32.38
CA TYR A 105 1.14 8.66 -33.42
C TYR A 105 1.78 9.17 -34.72
N GLY A 106 3.06 8.90 -34.98
CA GLY A 106 3.69 9.30 -36.23
C GLY A 106 5.11 8.76 -36.38
N ASN A 107 5.63 8.85 -37.60
CA ASN A 107 7.05 8.83 -37.89
C ASN A 107 7.30 9.75 -39.07
#